data_AF-A0A8T1S149-F1
#
_entry.id   AF-A0A8T1S149-F1
#
_cell.length_a   1.000
_cell.length_b   1.000
_cell.length_c   1.000
_cell.angle_alpha   90.00
_cell.angle_beta   90.00
_cell.angle_gamma   90.00
#
_symmetry.space_group_name_H-M   'P 1'
#
loop_
_entity.id
_entity.type
_entity.pdbx_description
1 polymer ?
#
loop_
_entity_poly.entity_id
_entity_poly.type
_entity_poly.pdbx_seq_one_letter_code
_entity_poly.pdbx_strand_id
1 'polypeptide(L)'
;VIGKRLPPDQLMSLLLMMFEGLADPDQNCSRAAAVMINALLKERGGVLLDKVPVIVALIHSKLQEVDEEHVRKAAQQTVYILASQHKTAVVSSLLGSSLPFDSHTCAMWKALATEPTLTSQILELLLDKVNRDVPYKENKSFLSGSTCERIATPLPFAATCALHEIMSAPESGAAVLGLYPHLFVALLLRVSCTVGVQLPKNLQSKERKSASRSQVPRNLDPCSCAVEALRAMLTQGGSDEVVKSVGSAGGWELMKSSDQHHDGIALLASAMAKHAGPKLPLIVKNLFPMLNSVYDRQRITTTAFFAELLNSSVVSDLILLESMMDNMTGRQKDPCTLVRMLALRGLGNISSGSPDKVRKHGAQLLASMVNGMDDKDDPNNLVALEAMSSLSKLLDHVEERDIRSMLLHIAIRIRPFFDNENHELRTSSIVLFGNLTKFS
;
A
#
# COMPACT_ATOMS: atom_id res chain seq x y z
N VAL A 1 17.56 -6.12 44.04
CA VAL A 1 18.00 -7.18 45.00
C VAL A 1 17.44 -8.54 44.63
N ILE A 2 16.12 -8.67 44.45
CA ILE A 2 15.46 -9.93 44.05
C ILE A 2 16.01 -10.47 42.71
N GLY A 3 16.08 -9.64 41.66
CA GLY A 3 16.60 -10.06 40.34
C GLY A 3 18.04 -10.60 40.37
N LYS A 4 18.90 -10.10 41.26
CA LYS A 4 20.30 -10.55 41.40
C LYS A 4 20.47 -11.84 42.20
N ARG A 5 19.52 -12.18 43.06
CA ARG A 5 19.59 -13.36 43.96
C ARG A 5 18.73 -14.53 43.48
N LEU A 6 17.81 -14.29 42.55
CA LEU A 6 16.92 -15.31 42.01
C LEU A 6 17.67 -16.25 41.05
N PRO A 7 17.63 -17.58 41.24
CA PRO A 7 18.18 -18.54 40.29
C PRO A 7 17.61 -18.36 38.86
N PRO A 8 18.39 -18.62 37.79
CA PRO A 8 17.92 -18.52 36.40
C PRO A 8 16.65 -19.34 36.11
N ASP A 9 16.60 -20.56 36.62
CA ASP A 9 15.52 -21.54 36.47
C ASP A 9 14.21 -21.13 37.17
N GLN A 10 14.30 -20.32 38.24
CA GLN A 10 13.13 -19.86 39.00
C GLN A 10 12.50 -18.57 38.45
N LEU A 11 13.13 -17.92 37.47
CA LEU A 11 12.65 -16.63 36.94
C LEU A 11 11.26 -16.72 36.34
N MET A 12 11.02 -17.75 35.52
CA MET A 12 9.72 -17.91 34.87
C MET A 12 8.62 -18.21 35.89
N SER A 13 8.89 -19.06 36.87
CA SER A 13 7.94 -19.39 37.94
C SER A 13 7.57 -18.16 38.78
N LEU A 14 8.55 -17.32 39.11
CA LEU A 14 8.28 -16.06 39.80
C LEU A 14 7.43 -15.11 38.92
N LEU A 15 7.79 -14.96 37.64
CA LEU A 15 7.03 -14.12 36.72
C LEU A 15 5.57 -14.57 36.61
N LEU A 16 5.31 -15.88 36.51
CA LEU A 16 3.95 -16.44 36.49
C LEU A 16 3.13 -16.00 37.71
N MET A 17 3.68 -16.15 38.91
CA MET A 17 3.02 -15.71 40.15
C MET A 17 2.80 -14.19 40.18
N MET A 18 3.74 -13.40 39.67
CA MET A 18 3.56 -11.94 39.60
C MET A 18 2.47 -11.56 38.58
N PHE A 19 2.35 -12.26 37.45
CA PHE A 19 1.27 -12.04 36.50
C PHE A 19 -0.10 -12.36 37.09
N GLU A 20 -0.22 -13.39 37.95
CA GLU A 20 -1.44 -13.66 38.71
C GLU A 20 -1.79 -12.49 39.63
N GLY A 21 -0.79 -11.90 40.30
CA GLY A 21 -0.95 -10.73 41.16
C GLY A 21 -1.46 -9.46 40.44
N LEU A 22 -1.46 -9.39 39.11
CA LEU A 22 -2.09 -8.27 38.39
C LEU A 22 -3.61 -8.24 38.58
N ALA A 23 -4.23 -9.38 38.87
CA ALA A 23 -5.66 -9.51 39.15
C ALA A 23 -5.99 -9.41 40.65
N ASP A 24 -5.04 -8.98 41.49
CA ASP A 24 -5.27 -8.81 42.93
C ASP A 24 -6.30 -7.68 43.18
N PRO A 25 -7.31 -7.91 44.05
CA PRO A 25 -8.31 -6.90 44.37
C PRO A 25 -7.73 -5.66 45.06
N ASP A 26 -6.58 -5.77 45.73
CA ASP A 26 -5.84 -4.60 46.22
C ASP A 26 -5.01 -3.99 45.09
N GLN A 27 -5.39 -2.79 44.68
CA GLN A 27 -4.71 -2.04 43.63
C GLN A 27 -3.22 -1.81 43.93
N ASN A 28 -2.81 -1.71 45.21
CA ASN A 28 -1.40 -1.57 45.57
C ASN A 28 -0.62 -2.86 45.29
N CYS A 29 -1.22 -4.02 45.57
CA CYS A 29 -0.65 -5.33 45.23
C CYS A 29 -0.53 -5.50 43.72
N SER A 30 -1.59 -5.19 42.96
CA SER A 30 -1.58 -5.23 41.49
C SER A 30 -0.50 -4.31 40.89
N ARG A 31 -0.36 -3.08 41.41
CA ARG A 31 0.70 -2.15 40.99
C ARG A 31 2.10 -2.65 41.37
N ALA A 32 2.27 -3.21 42.56
CA ALA A 32 3.55 -3.76 43.00
C ALA A 32 3.96 -4.94 42.09
N ALA A 33 3.01 -5.82 41.76
CA ALA A 33 3.22 -6.92 40.83
C ALA A 33 3.66 -6.41 39.44
N ALA A 34 2.96 -5.41 38.88
CA ALA A 34 3.33 -4.77 37.62
C ALA A 34 4.76 -4.19 37.63
N VAL A 35 5.13 -3.48 38.69
CA VAL A 35 6.48 -2.92 38.85
C VAL A 35 7.52 -4.04 38.91
N MET A 36 7.24 -5.10 39.67
CA MET A 36 8.12 -6.26 39.80
C MET A 36 8.32 -6.99 38.47
N ILE A 37 7.25 -7.24 37.71
CA ILE A 37 7.32 -7.86 36.37
C ILE A 37 8.24 -7.02 35.47
N ASN A 38 7.95 -5.72 35.35
CA ASN A 38 8.70 -4.83 34.48
C ASN A 38 10.18 -4.71 34.88
N ALA A 39 10.47 -4.63 36.19
CA ALA A 39 11.83 -4.58 36.71
C ALA A 39 12.61 -5.87 36.42
N LEU A 40 11.99 -7.04 36.66
CA LEU A 40 12.61 -8.34 36.42
C LEU A 40 12.87 -8.57 34.92
N LEU A 41 11.91 -8.28 34.05
CA LEU A 41 12.10 -8.39 32.61
C LEU A 41 13.18 -7.42 32.11
N LYS A 42 13.25 -6.20 32.65
CA LYS A 42 14.30 -5.24 32.27
C LYS A 42 15.70 -5.70 32.69
N GLU A 43 15.85 -6.27 33.88
CA GLU A 43 17.16 -6.70 34.41
C GLU A 43 17.59 -8.06 33.84
N ARG A 44 16.64 -8.98 33.65
CA ARG A 44 16.91 -10.41 33.42
C ARG A 44 16.24 -11.00 32.19
N GLY A 45 15.44 -10.23 31.45
CA GLY A 45 14.64 -10.77 30.34
C GLY A 45 15.48 -11.36 29.19
N GLY A 46 16.77 -10.99 29.06
CA GLY A 46 17.68 -11.51 28.04
C GLY A 46 17.78 -13.04 28.02
N VAL A 47 17.61 -13.72 29.15
CA VAL A 47 17.66 -15.20 29.21
C VAL A 47 16.31 -15.88 28.92
N LEU A 48 15.26 -15.11 28.63
CA LEU A 48 13.88 -15.60 28.46
C LEU A 48 13.46 -15.76 26.99
N LEU A 49 14.40 -15.79 26.04
CA LEU A 49 14.07 -15.87 24.61
C LEU A 49 13.07 -16.99 24.28
N ASP A 50 13.32 -18.22 24.76
CA ASP A 50 12.45 -19.38 24.53
C ASP A 50 11.11 -19.30 25.27
N LYS A 51 10.98 -18.37 26.21
CA LYS A 51 9.77 -18.14 27.01
C LYS A 51 8.94 -16.96 26.52
N VAL A 52 9.43 -16.18 25.54
CA VAL A 52 8.73 -15.03 24.98
C VAL A 52 7.29 -15.36 24.55
N PRO A 53 7.00 -16.45 23.81
CA PRO A 53 5.62 -16.75 23.41
C PRO A 53 4.69 -16.99 24.59
N VAL A 54 5.19 -17.60 25.67
CA VAL A 54 4.42 -17.86 26.90
C VAL A 54 4.13 -16.54 27.61
N ILE A 55 5.13 -15.65 27.72
CA ILE A 55 4.95 -14.34 28.36
C ILE A 55 3.97 -13.47 27.57
N VAL A 56 4.05 -13.47 26.25
CA VAL A 56 3.10 -12.76 25.38
C VAL A 56 1.67 -13.28 25.59
N ALA A 57 1.48 -14.60 25.66
CA ALA A 57 0.18 -15.20 25.94
C ALA A 57 -0.36 -14.84 27.34
N LEU A 58 0.50 -14.78 28.37
CA LEU A 58 0.12 -14.34 29.72
C LEU A 58 -0.34 -12.89 29.75
N ILE A 59 0.39 -12.00 29.07
CA ILE A 59 0.02 -10.59 28.96
C ILE A 59 -1.38 -10.47 28.31
N HIS A 60 -1.59 -11.18 27.20
CA HIS A 60 -2.87 -11.20 26.50
C HIS A 60 -4.01 -11.72 27.39
N SER A 61 -3.80 -12.83 28.09
CA SER A 61 -4.77 -13.40 29.04
C SER A 61 -5.11 -12.42 30.17
N LYS A 62 -4.12 -11.72 30.72
CA LYS A 62 -4.34 -10.76 31.82
C LYS A 62 -5.05 -9.49 31.35
N LEU A 63 -4.79 -9.05 30.13
CA LEU A 63 -5.55 -7.97 29.49
C LEU A 63 -7.02 -8.33 29.27
N GLN A 64 -7.34 -9.62 29.04
CA GLN A 64 -8.72 -10.09 28.92
C GLN A 64 -9.43 -10.24 30.27
N GLU A 65 -8.69 -10.60 31.32
CA GLU A 65 -9.23 -10.85 32.66
C GLU A 65 -9.49 -9.58 33.45
N VAL A 66 -8.62 -8.56 33.32
CA VAL A 66 -8.63 -7.36 34.14
C VAL A 66 -8.84 -6.11 33.28
N ASP A 67 -10.03 -5.53 33.35
CA ASP A 67 -10.38 -4.28 32.66
C ASP A 67 -10.03 -3.03 33.49
N GLU A 68 -8.75 -2.91 33.87
CA GLU A 68 -8.25 -1.76 34.62
C GLU A 68 -7.16 -1.01 33.85
N GLU A 69 -7.23 0.33 33.85
CA GLU A 69 -6.32 1.19 33.09
C GLU A 69 -4.85 1.04 33.51
N HIS A 70 -4.55 0.85 34.80
CA HIS A 70 -3.17 0.64 35.24
C HIS A 70 -2.62 -0.71 34.81
N VAL A 71 -3.44 -1.77 34.76
CA VAL A 71 -3.03 -3.09 34.26
C VAL A 71 -2.76 -3.03 32.76
N ARG A 72 -3.61 -2.31 32.02
CA ARG A 72 -3.40 -2.05 30.59
C ARG A 72 -2.07 -1.35 30.32
N LYS A 73 -1.77 -0.26 31.05
CA LYS A 73 -0.48 0.44 30.93
C LYS A 73 0.70 -0.43 31.34
N ALA A 74 0.56 -1.21 32.41
CA ALA A 74 1.58 -2.14 32.86
C ALA A 74 1.90 -3.19 31.79
N ALA A 75 0.87 -3.83 31.24
CA ALA A 75 0.97 -4.81 30.16
C ALA A 75 1.63 -4.22 28.90
N GLN A 76 1.24 -3.01 28.49
CA GLN A 76 1.89 -2.31 27.37
C GLN A 76 3.39 -2.09 27.64
N GLN A 77 3.74 -1.62 28.84
CA GLN A 77 5.14 -1.47 29.24
C GLN A 77 5.91 -2.81 29.25
N THR A 78 5.25 -3.89 29.69
CA THR A 78 5.82 -5.25 29.67
C THR A 78 6.12 -5.70 28.23
N VAL A 79 5.18 -5.51 27.30
CA VAL A 79 5.38 -5.83 25.87
C VAL A 79 6.54 -5.05 25.30
N TYR A 80 6.62 -3.74 25.58
CA TYR A 80 7.72 -2.89 25.16
C TYR A 80 9.07 -3.38 25.69
N ILE A 81 9.19 -3.66 26.99
CA ILE A 81 10.43 -4.16 27.59
C ILE A 81 10.85 -5.48 26.95
N LEU A 82 9.90 -6.40 26.74
CA LEU A 82 10.19 -7.69 26.12
C LEU A 82 10.67 -7.53 24.67
N ALA A 83 10.05 -6.62 23.90
CA ALA A 83 10.46 -6.34 22.53
C ALA A 83 11.82 -5.64 22.45
N SER A 84 12.15 -4.77 23.41
CA SER A 84 13.46 -4.10 23.47
C SER A 84 14.64 -5.07 23.56
N GLN A 85 14.39 -6.28 24.07
CA GLN A 85 15.38 -7.36 24.19
C GLN A 85 15.23 -8.43 23.12
N HIS A 86 13.98 -8.80 22.78
CA HIS A 86 13.64 -9.95 21.93
C HIS A 86 12.64 -9.62 20.82
N LYS A 87 12.83 -8.48 20.13
CA LYS A 87 11.92 -7.98 19.08
C LYS A 87 11.42 -9.05 18.10
N THR A 88 12.31 -9.87 17.55
CA THR A 88 11.95 -10.91 16.56
C THR A 88 11.00 -11.97 17.15
N ALA A 89 11.23 -12.39 18.39
CA ALA A 89 10.40 -13.37 19.06
C ALA A 89 9.03 -12.78 19.44
N VAL A 90 8.99 -11.52 19.92
CA VAL A 90 7.74 -10.83 20.23
C VAL A 90 6.89 -10.64 18.97
N VAL A 91 7.48 -10.14 17.88
CA VAL A 91 6.79 -9.97 16.59
C VAL A 91 6.26 -11.31 16.08
N SER A 92 7.06 -12.38 16.14
CA SER A 92 6.63 -13.71 15.69
C SER A 92 5.48 -14.27 16.53
N SER A 93 5.53 -14.07 17.85
CA SER A 93 4.46 -14.48 18.76
C SER A 93 3.16 -13.72 18.50
N LEU A 94 3.23 -12.40 18.33
CA LEU A 94 2.05 -11.56 18.07
C LEU A 94 1.44 -11.85 16.69
N LEU A 95 2.25 -12.11 15.66
CA LEU A 95 1.78 -12.52 14.33
C LEU A 95 1.08 -13.89 14.34
N GLY A 96 1.35 -14.72 15.34
CA GLY A 96 0.65 -16.00 15.56
C GLY A 96 -0.78 -15.84 16.09
N SER A 97 -1.18 -14.63 16.48
CA SER A 97 -2.54 -14.35 16.99
C SER A 97 -3.59 -14.53 15.90
N SER A 98 -4.81 -14.89 16.29
CA SER A 98 -5.91 -15.03 15.34
C SER A 98 -6.32 -13.68 14.74
N LEU A 99 -6.63 -13.69 13.44
CA LEU A 99 -7.26 -12.55 12.76
C LEU A 99 -8.80 -12.69 12.77
N PRO A 100 -9.55 -11.56 12.83
CA PRO A 100 -9.05 -10.21 13.11
C PRO A 100 -8.47 -10.12 14.52
N PHE A 101 -7.45 -9.27 14.71
CA PHE A 101 -6.87 -9.07 16.05
C PHE A 101 -7.94 -8.53 17.00
N ASP A 102 -7.98 -9.05 18.22
CA ASP A 102 -8.82 -8.51 19.29
C ASP A 102 -8.24 -7.20 19.84
N SER A 103 -9.04 -6.47 20.61
CA SER A 103 -8.64 -5.17 21.19
C SER A 103 -7.35 -5.25 22.01
N HIS A 104 -7.11 -6.38 22.68
CA HIS A 104 -5.93 -6.60 23.52
C HIS A 104 -4.68 -6.81 22.66
N THR A 105 -4.77 -7.62 21.60
CA THR A 105 -3.68 -7.80 20.64
C THR A 105 -3.37 -6.50 19.90
N CYS A 106 -4.39 -5.73 19.51
CA CYS A 106 -4.21 -4.38 18.98
C CYS A 106 -3.46 -3.48 19.96
N ALA A 107 -3.82 -3.49 21.26
CA ALA A 107 -3.14 -2.71 22.28
C ALA A 107 -1.67 -3.14 22.46
N MET A 108 -1.37 -4.44 22.35
CA MET A 108 0.00 -4.96 22.41
C MET A 108 0.82 -4.53 21.19
N TRP A 109 0.25 -4.53 19.98
CA TRP A 109 0.91 -3.96 18.80
C TRP A 109 1.18 -2.47 18.97
N LYS A 110 0.20 -1.69 19.45
CA LYS A 110 0.36 -0.25 19.70
C LYS A 110 1.41 0.07 20.77
N ALA A 111 1.58 -0.80 21.76
CA ALA A 111 2.64 -0.65 22.77
C ALA A 111 4.06 -0.64 22.15
N LEU A 112 4.22 -1.29 20.99
CA LEU A 112 5.49 -1.32 20.27
C LEU A 112 5.80 -0.01 19.54
N ALA A 113 4.87 0.95 19.50
CA ALA A 113 5.07 2.27 18.91
C ALA A 113 5.76 3.28 19.85
N THR A 114 5.97 2.92 21.12
CA THR A 114 6.35 3.86 22.20
C THR A 114 7.72 4.51 22.01
N GLU A 115 8.72 3.80 21.49
CA GLU A 115 10.09 4.33 21.32
C GLU A 115 10.50 4.28 19.84
N PRO A 116 10.87 5.41 19.21
CA PRO A 116 11.05 5.48 17.76
C PRO A 116 12.06 4.49 17.17
N THR A 117 13.17 4.20 17.86
CA THR A 117 14.22 3.32 17.37
C THR A 117 13.74 1.87 17.29
N LEU A 118 13.12 1.38 18.37
CA LEU A 118 12.51 0.06 18.42
C LEU A 118 11.34 -0.04 17.45
N THR A 119 10.47 0.98 17.39
CA THR A 119 9.35 1.04 16.44
C THR A 119 9.85 0.90 15.01
N SER A 120 10.91 1.63 14.64
CA SER A 120 11.50 1.56 13.29
C SER A 120 11.98 0.15 12.97
N GLN A 121 12.72 -0.49 13.89
CA GLN A 121 13.20 -1.86 13.73
C GLN A 121 12.04 -2.87 13.59
N ILE A 122 10.94 -2.67 14.30
CA ILE A 122 9.75 -3.54 14.23
C ILE A 122 9.02 -3.34 12.90
N LEU A 123 8.86 -2.10 12.44
CA LEU A 123 8.28 -1.79 11.14
C LEU A 123 9.11 -2.42 10.00
N GLU A 124 10.44 -2.35 10.07
CA GLU A 124 11.34 -3.03 9.13
C GLU A 124 11.16 -4.55 9.14
N LEU A 125 11.08 -5.17 10.34
CA LEU A 125 10.81 -6.60 10.47
C LEU A 125 9.45 -7.00 9.85
N LEU A 126 8.42 -6.18 10.03
CA LEU A 126 7.11 -6.42 9.44
C LEU A 126 7.12 -6.22 7.92
N LEU A 127 7.85 -5.22 7.41
CA LEU A 127 8.07 -5.05 5.97
C LEU A 127 8.78 -6.26 5.35
N ASP A 128 9.78 -6.84 6.03
CA ASP A 128 10.38 -8.12 5.63
C ASP A 128 9.29 -9.21 5.53
N LYS A 129 8.42 -9.35 6.53
CA LYS A 129 7.33 -10.35 6.50
C LYS A 129 6.29 -10.11 5.40
N VAL A 130 6.02 -8.86 5.04
CA VAL A 130 5.13 -8.51 3.93
C VAL A 130 5.75 -8.90 2.59
N ASN A 131 7.06 -8.71 2.43
CA ASN A 131 7.75 -8.85 1.14
C ASN A 131 8.40 -10.21 0.91
N ARG A 132 8.61 -11.03 1.95
CA ARG A 132 9.33 -12.32 1.85
C ARG A 132 8.57 -13.39 1.06
N ASP A 133 7.26 -13.48 1.28
CA ASP A 133 6.41 -14.51 0.68
C ASP A 133 5.51 -13.91 -0.40
N VAL A 134 5.01 -14.74 -1.33
CA VAL A 134 4.07 -14.27 -2.38
C VAL A 134 2.82 -13.63 -1.76
N PRO A 135 2.26 -12.56 -2.35
CA PRO A 135 1.17 -11.81 -1.74
C PRO A 135 -0.12 -12.62 -1.64
N TYR A 136 -0.34 -13.54 -2.57
CA TYR A 136 -1.48 -14.46 -2.64
C TYR A 136 -1.07 -15.76 -3.35
N LYS A 137 -1.89 -16.80 -3.19
CA LYS A 137 -1.83 -18.05 -3.93
C LYS A 137 -2.99 -18.11 -4.92
N GLU A 138 -2.70 -18.52 -6.14
CA GLU A 138 -3.69 -18.75 -7.19
C GLU A 138 -4.12 -20.21 -7.22
N ASN A 139 -5.40 -20.46 -7.04
CA ASN A 139 -6.00 -21.76 -7.34
C ASN A 139 -6.66 -21.70 -8.71
N LYS A 140 -6.04 -22.31 -9.71
CA LYS A 140 -6.67 -22.51 -11.01
C LYS A 140 -7.69 -23.64 -10.88
N SER A 141 -8.98 -23.30 -10.89
CA SER A 141 -10.02 -24.30 -11.12
C SER A 141 -9.98 -24.72 -12.60
N PHE A 142 -9.79 -26.01 -12.87
CA PHE A 142 -9.75 -26.56 -14.23
C PHE A 142 -11.12 -26.61 -14.94
N LEU A 143 -12.17 -26.07 -14.30
CA LEU A 143 -13.50 -25.99 -14.89
C LEU A 143 -13.60 -24.70 -15.73
N SER A 144 -13.85 -24.85 -17.03
CA SER A 144 -14.09 -23.75 -17.96
C SER A 144 -15.16 -22.80 -17.41
N GLY A 145 -14.77 -21.55 -17.16
CA GLY A 145 -15.69 -20.46 -16.77
C GLY A 145 -15.56 -19.95 -15.33
N SER A 146 -14.78 -20.60 -14.46
CA SER A 146 -14.53 -20.12 -13.10
C SER A 146 -13.34 -19.17 -13.05
N THR A 147 -13.51 -18.01 -12.41
CA THR A 147 -12.44 -17.03 -12.20
C THR A 147 -11.32 -17.62 -11.35
N CYS A 148 -10.06 -17.25 -11.64
CA CYS A 148 -8.92 -17.68 -10.83
C CYS A 148 -9.08 -17.15 -9.40
N GLU A 149 -9.29 -18.03 -8.43
CA GLU A 149 -9.47 -17.66 -7.03
C GLU A 149 -8.09 -17.32 -6.44
N ARG A 150 -7.86 -16.04 -6.15
CA ARG A 150 -6.66 -15.56 -5.45
C ARG A 150 -6.94 -15.51 -3.97
N ILE A 151 -6.15 -16.23 -3.18
CA ILE A 151 -6.28 -16.29 -1.72
C ILE A 151 -5.06 -15.66 -1.08
N ALA A 152 -5.24 -14.73 -0.15
CA ALA A 152 -4.14 -14.05 0.50
C ALA A 152 -3.22 -15.03 1.23
N THR A 153 -1.91 -14.81 1.15
CA THR A 153 -0.95 -15.59 1.94
C THR A 153 -1.05 -15.16 3.40
N PRO A 154 -1.23 -16.09 4.37
CA PRO A 154 -1.54 -15.72 5.76
C PRO A 154 -0.53 -14.81 6.44
N LEU A 155 0.78 -15.08 6.31
CA LEU A 155 1.81 -14.31 7.01
C LEU A 155 1.94 -12.85 6.51
N PRO A 156 2.08 -12.58 5.20
CA PRO A 156 2.04 -11.20 4.70
C PRO A 156 0.75 -10.48 5.05
N PHE A 157 -0.38 -11.18 5.12
CA PHE A 157 -1.66 -10.59 5.51
C PHE A 157 -1.69 -10.18 6.98
N ALA A 158 -1.28 -11.07 7.89
CA ALA A 158 -1.14 -10.75 9.31
C ALA A 158 -0.15 -9.61 9.56
N ALA A 159 0.98 -9.58 8.83
CA ALA A 159 1.96 -8.51 8.90
C ALA A 159 1.39 -7.17 8.41
N THR A 160 0.53 -7.17 7.37
CA THR A 160 -0.18 -5.97 6.91
C THR A 160 -1.12 -5.42 8.00
N CYS A 161 -1.85 -6.32 8.68
CA CYS A 161 -2.70 -5.95 9.82
C CYS A 161 -1.87 -5.36 10.97
N ALA A 162 -0.73 -5.98 11.29
CA ALA A 162 0.17 -5.51 12.36
C ALA A 162 0.79 -4.14 12.06
N LEU A 163 1.20 -3.90 10.80
CA LEU A 163 1.64 -2.58 10.35
C LEU A 163 0.56 -1.53 10.59
N HIS A 164 -0.69 -1.80 10.20
CA HIS A 164 -1.81 -0.89 10.45
C HIS A 164 -1.98 -0.59 11.95
N GLU A 165 -1.92 -1.60 12.82
CA GLU A 165 -2.09 -1.40 14.26
C GLU A 165 -0.99 -0.52 14.87
N ILE A 166 0.29 -0.76 14.55
CA ILE A 166 1.41 0.07 15.03
C ILE A 166 1.29 1.50 14.51
N MET A 167 1.05 1.66 13.20
CA MET A 167 0.92 2.99 12.58
C MET A 167 -0.40 3.69 12.92
N SER A 168 -1.31 3.04 13.64
CA SER A 168 -2.49 3.71 14.18
C SER A 168 -2.21 4.37 15.54
N ALA A 169 -1.06 4.10 16.14
CA ALA A 169 -0.61 4.77 17.36
C ALA A 169 0.06 6.12 17.00
N PRO A 170 -0.37 7.26 17.59
CA PRO A 170 0.23 8.57 17.37
C PRO A 170 1.75 8.62 17.62
N GLU A 171 2.23 7.82 18.57
CA GLU A 171 3.64 7.73 18.97
C GLU A 171 4.54 7.17 17.87
N SER A 172 3.96 6.46 16.88
CA SER A 172 4.71 5.88 15.76
C SER A 172 5.21 6.91 14.74
N GLY A 173 4.73 8.16 14.79
CA GLY A 173 4.98 9.16 13.76
C GLY A 173 6.45 9.38 13.40
N ALA A 174 7.35 9.45 14.39
CA ALA A 174 8.78 9.63 14.14
C ALA A 174 9.40 8.45 13.37
N ALA A 175 9.03 7.22 13.72
CA ALA A 175 9.50 6.01 13.04
C ALA A 175 8.91 5.88 11.63
N VAL A 176 7.62 6.18 11.47
CA VAL A 176 6.94 6.20 10.17
C VAL A 176 7.57 7.23 9.25
N LEU A 177 7.89 8.43 9.76
CA LEU A 177 8.56 9.47 8.99
C LEU A 177 9.95 9.04 8.54
N GLY A 178 10.73 8.39 9.40
CA GLY A 178 12.07 7.86 9.07
C GLY A 178 12.04 6.79 7.98
N LEU A 179 10.97 5.99 7.90
CA LEU A 179 10.80 4.92 6.93
C LEU A 179 9.81 5.25 5.80
N TYR A 180 9.40 6.52 5.67
CA TYR A 180 8.25 6.92 4.87
C TYR A 180 8.26 6.39 3.43
N PRO A 181 9.36 6.54 2.64
CA PRO A 181 9.35 6.05 1.26
C PRO A 181 9.21 4.53 1.15
N HIS A 182 9.81 3.78 2.09
CA HIS A 182 9.76 2.33 2.09
C HIS A 182 8.37 1.81 2.49
N LEU A 183 7.78 2.39 3.54
CA LEU A 183 6.43 2.06 3.99
C LEU A 183 5.39 2.43 2.91
N PHE A 184 5.48 3.63 2.32
CA PHE A 184 4.58 4.05 1.25
C PHE A 184 4.59 3.07 0.08
N VAL A 185 5.78 2.75 -0.44
CA VAL A 185 5.90 1.87 -1.60
C VAL A 185 5.44 0.45 -1.28
N ALA A 186 5.85 -0.11 -0.15
CA ALA A 186 5.44 -1.46 0.24
C ALA A 186 3.91 -1.56 0.41
N LEU A 187 3.28 -0.57 1.04
CA LEU A 187 1.83 -0.56 1.26
C LEU A 187 1.05 -0.29 -0.03
N LEU A 188 1.53 0.59 -0.90
CA LEU A 188 0.94 0.83 -2.22
C LEU A 188 0.93 -0.45 -3.07
N LEU A 189 2.06 -1.17 -3.11
CA LEU A 189 2.18 -2.45 -3.80
C LEU A 189 1.38 -3.56 -3.10
N ARG A 190 1.17 -3.45 -1.78
CA ARG A 190 0.30 -4.36 -1.03
C ARG A 190 -1.16 -4.15 -1.40
N VAL A 191 -1.64 -2.91 -1.47
CA VAL A 191 -2.97 -2.56 -1.97
C VAL A 191 -3.16 -3.15 -3.37
N SER A 192 -2.22 -2.86 -4.28
CA SER A 192 -2.19 -3.38 -5.65
C SER A 192 -2.41 -4.90 -5.73
N CYS A 193 -1.62 -5.67 -4.98
CA CYS A 193 -1.68 -7.12 -5.00
C CYS A 193 -2.84 -7.73 -4.22
N THR A 194 -3.60 -6.95 -3.45
CA THR A 194 -4.73 -7.44 -2.65
C THR A 194 -6.09 -7.13 -3.27
N VAL A 195 -6.15 -6.35 -4.35
CA VAL A 195 -7.39 -6.10 -5.10
C VAL A 195 -7.97 -7.41 -5.64
N GLY A 196 -9.19 -7.73 -5.20
CA GLY A 196 -9.91 -8.95 -5.58
C GLY A 196 -9.31 -10.24 -5.00
N VAL A 197 -8.49 -10.14 -3.94
CA VAL A 197 -7.93 -11.30 -3.22
C VAL A 197 -8.83 -11.65 -2.04
N GLN A 198 -9.20 -12.92 -1.94
CA GLN A 198 -10.04 -13.43 -0.87
C GLN A 198 -9.24 -13.76 0.40
N LEU A 199 -9.95 -13.80 1.53
CA LEU A 199 -9.38 -14.22 2.80
C LEU A 199 -8.88 -15.67 2.77
N PRO A 200 -7.86 -16.02 3.57
CA PRO A 200 -7.50 -17.41 3.84
C PRO A 200 -8.69 -18.26 4.31
N LYS A 201 -8.84 -19.48 3.76
CA LYS A 201 -9.98 -20.39 4.03
C LYS A 201 -10.19 -20.69 5.52
N ASN A 202 -9.12 -20.79 6.30
CA ASN A 202 -9.16 -20.98 7.75
C ASN A 202 -9.85 -19.81 8.48
N LEU A 203 -9.76 -18.60 7.94
CA LEU A 203 -10.41 -17.40 8.49
C LEU A 203 -11.86 -17.26 7.99
N GLN A 204 -12.13 -17.60 6.72
CA GLN A 204 -13.50 -17.62 6.16
C GLN A 204 -14.44 -18.54 6.96
N SER A 205 -13.96 -19.69 7.42
CA SER A 205 -14.75 -20.65 8.21
C SER A 205 -15.12 -20.12 9.61
N LYS A 206 -14.31 -19.20 10.17
CA LYS A 206 -14.56 -18.57 11.46
C LYS A 206 -15.55 -17.42 11.35
N GLU A 207 -15.49 -16.61 10.28
CA GLU A 207 -16.47 -15.54 10.00
C GLU A 207 -17.90 -16.09 9.89
N ARG A 208 -18.09 -17.22 9.20
CA ARG A 208 -19.41 -17.86 9.07
C ARG A 208 -19.99 -18.34 10.41
N LYS A 209 -19.15 -18.62 11.42
CA LYS A 209 -19.60 -19.02 12.77
C LYS A 209 -19.84 -17.82 13.69
N SER A 210 -19.07 -16.74 13.52
CA SER A 210 -19.17 -15.53 14.36
C SER A 210 -20.30 -14.58 13.97
N ALA A 211 -20.87 -14.69 12.76
CA ALA A 211 -22.05 -13.93 12.33
C ALA A 211 -23.32 -14.16 13.19
N SER A 212 -23.27 -15.09 14.15
CA SER A 212 -24.33 -15.35 15.14
C SER A 212 -24.22 -14.51 16.43
N ARG A 213 -23.17 -13.68 16.60
CA ARG A 213 -22.99 -12.83 17.78
C ARG A 213 -22.91 -11.35 17.38
N SER A 214 -23.67 -10.53 18.08
CA SER A 214 -24.02 -9.12 17.84
C SER A 214 -22.87 -8.09 17.95
N GLN A 215 -21.67 -8.41 17.47
CA GLN A 215 -20.60 -7.44 17.29
C GLN A 215 -20.45 -7.16 15.80
N VAL A 216 -20.46 -5.89 15.41
CA VAL A 216 -20.24 -5.45 14.03
C VAL A 216 -18.96 -6.13 13.52
N PRO A 217 -19.02 -7.03 12.53
CA PRO A 217 -17.82 -7.64 12.01
C PRO A 217 -16.95 -6.53 11.45
N ARG A 218 -15.73 -6.35 11.96
CA ARG A 218 -14.70 -5.70 11.13
C ARG A 218 -14.56 -6.60 9.91
N ASN A 219 -15.15 -6.21 8.78
CA ASN A 219 -15.02 -6.93 7.51
C ASN A 219 -13.52 -7.11 7.25
N LEU A 220 -13.00 -8.32 7.46
CA LEU A 220 -11.58 -8.61 7.40
C LEU A 220 -11.19 -8.81 5.93
N ASP A 221 -11.26 -7.77 5.13
CA ASP A 221 -10.90 -7.83 3.72
C ASP A 221 -9.40 -7.51 3.51
N PRO A 222 -8.63 -8.34 2.77
CA PRO A 222 -7.20 -8.09 2.53
C PRO A 222 -6.89 -6.74 1.91
N CYS A 223 -7.69 -6.30 0.94
CA CYS A 223 -7.47 -5.02 0.25
C CYS A 223 -7.80 -3.84 1.17
N SER A 224 -8.91 -3.93 1.89
CA SER A 224 -9.32 -2.91 2.87
C SER A 224 -8.28 -2.76 3.97
N CYS A 225 -7.73 -3.86 4.48
CA CYS A 225 -6.63 -3.81 5.45
C CYS A 225 -5.38 -3.09 4.89
N ALA A 226 -5.00 -3.36 3.64
CA ALA A 226 -3.86 -2.70 3.02
C ALA A 226 -4.10 -1.19 2.80
N VAL A 227 -5.33 -0.81 2.42
CA VAL A 227 -5.74 0.59 2.27
C VAL A 227 -5.71 1.31 3.62
N GLU A 228 -6.26 0.72 4.67
CA GLU A 228 -6.23 1.31 6.02
C GLU A 228 -4.80 1.40 6.58
N ALA A 229 -3.93 0.45 6.27
CA ALA A 229 -2.50 0.54 6.60
C ALA A 229 -1.84 1.72 5.88
N LEU A 230 -2.10 1.91 4.57
CA LEU A 230 -1.59 3.03 3.79
C LEU A 230 -2.10 4.37 4.32
N ARG A 231 -3.39 4.46 4.68
CA ARG A 231 -4.00 5.67 5.28
C ARG A 231 -3.38 6.02 6.63
N ALA A 232 -3.21 5.02 7.50
CA ALA A 232 -2.55 5.20 8.80
C ALA A 232 -1.11 5.72 8.62
N MET A 233 -0.36 5.11 7.69
CA MET A 233 1.00 5.52 7.37
C MET A 233 1.08 6.97 6.85
N LEU A 234 0.20 7.37 5.93
CA LEU A 234 0.15 8.74 5.43
C LEU A 234 -0.15 9.74 6.54
N THR A 235 -1.09 9.41 7.43
CA THR A 235 -1.46 10.24 8.58
C THR A 235 -0.27 10.40 9.53
N GLN A 236 0.31 9.29 10.00
CA GLN A 236 1.45 9.34 10.93
C GLN A 236 2.72 9.92 10.32
N GLY A 237 2.87 9.79 9.02
CA GLY A 237 3.96 10.42 8.28
C GLY A 237 3.77 11.93 8.06
N GLY A 238 2.69 12.55 8.54
CA GLY A 238 2.41 13.98 8.38
C GLY A 238 1.95 14.35 6.97
N SER A 239 1.05 13.55 6.39
CA SER A 239 0.47 13.77 5.06
C SER A 239 -1.06 13.70 5.10
N ASP A 240 -1.64 14.27 6.15
CA ASP A 240 -3.08 14.35 6.41
C ASP A 240 -3.87 14.98 5.26
N GLU A 241 -3.32 16.02 4.62
CA GLU A 241 -3.96 16.67 3.47
C GLU A 241 -4.06 15.74 2.25
N VAL A 242 -3.10 14.84 2.07
CA VAL A 242 -3.20 13.77 1.07
C VAL A 242 -4.36 12.86 1.44
N VAL A 243 -4.47 12.46 2.71
CA VAL A 243 -5.54 11.55 3.18
C VAL A 243 -6.93 12.14 2.96
N LYS A 244 -7.10 13.42 3.30
CA LYS A 244 -8.36 14.16 3.10
C LYS A 244 -8.69 14.31 1.62
N SER A 245 -7.73 14.72 0.79
CA SER A 245 -7.92 14.93 -0.65
C SER A 245 -8.32 13.65 -1.38
N VAL A 246 -7.63 12.53 -1.10
CA VAL A 246 -8.01 11.22 -1.68
C VAL A 246 -9.37 10.77 -1.17
N GLY A 247 -9.68 11.01 0.10
CA GLY A 247 -10.97 10.66 0.70
C GLY A 247 -12.15 11.43 0.13
N SER A 248 -12.03 12.75 -0.04
CA SER A 248 -13.09 13.60 -0.59
C SER A 248 -13.39 13.29 -2.07
N ALA A 249 -12.39 12.81 -2.81
CA ALA A 249 -12.55 12.36 -4.19
C ALA A 249 -13.01 10.88 -4.31
N GLY A 250 -13.25 10.17 -3.20
CA GLY A 250 -13.64 8.76 -3.21
C GLY A 250 -12.52 7.78 -3.59
N GLY A 251 -11.26 8.24 -3.65
CA GLY A 251 -10.12 7.46 -4.15
C GLY A 251 -9.85 6.17 -3.37
N TRP A 252 -10.13 6.15 -2.06
CA TRP A 252 -9.96 4.95 -1.23
C TRP A 252 -10.86 3.79 -1.65
N GLU A 253 -12.09 4.08 -2.09
CA GLU A 253 -13.02 3.05 -2.58
C GLU A 253 -12.61 2.60 -3.99
N LEU A 254 -12.21 3.54 -4.85
CA LEU A 254 -11.73 3.24 -6.20
C LEU A 254 -10.50 2.31 -6.16
N MET A 255 -9.56 2.52 -5.24
CA MET A 255 -8.39 1.65 -5.07
C MET A 255 -8.75 0.18 -4.77
N LYS A 256 -9.89 -0.07 -4.12
CA LYS A 256 -10.35 -1.43 -3.80
C LYS A 256 -11.12 -2.08 -4.94
N SER A 257 -11.65 -1.27 -5.87
CA SER A 257 -12.37 -1.76 -7.05
C SER A 257 -11.40 -2.35 -8.06
N SER A 258 -11.70 -3.54 -8.58
CA SER A 258 -10.87 -4.20 -9.60
C SER A 258 -10.69 -3.33 -10.84
N ASP A 259 -11.77 -2.70 -11.29
CA ASP A 259 -11.86 -2.04 -12.58
C ASP A 259 -11.38 -0.59 -12.48
N GLN A 260 -11.61 0.06 -11.33
CA GLN A 260 -11.27 1.46 -11.09
C GLN A 260 -10.04 1.65 -10.21
N HIS A 261 -9.29 0.56 -9.92
CA HIS A 261 -8.10 0.61 -9.08
C HIS A 261 -7.14 1.73 -9.53
N HIS A 262 -6.84 1.77 -10.82
CA HIS A 262 -5.92 2.73 -11.42
C HIS A 262 -6.37 4.19 -11.27
N ASP A 263 -7.68 4.46 -11.27
CA ASP A 263 -8.22 5.80 -11.01
C ASP A 263 -8.02 6.23 -9.56
N GLY A 264 -8.23 5.30 -8.61
CA GLY A 264 -7.91 5.54 -7.19
C GLY A 264 -6.43 5.84 -6.97
N ILE A 265 -5.54 5.13 -7.68
CA ILE A 265 -4.10 5.37 -7.64
C ILE A 265 -3.73 6.73 -8.24
N ALA A 266 -4.37 7.14 -9.33
CA ALA A 266 -4.20 8.48 -9.90
C ALA A 266 -4.58 9.55 -8.87
N LEU A 267 -5.74 9.44 -8.21
CA LEU A 267 -6.13 10.40 -7.16
C LEU A 267 -5.09 10.51 -6.03
N LEU A 268 -4.49 9.39 -5.62
CA LEU A 268 -3.38 9.40 -4.66
C LEU A 268 -2.14 10.09 -5.20
N ALA A 269 -1.72 9.79 -6.42
CA ALA A 269 -0.56 10.42 -7.06
C ALA A 269 -0.75 11.95 -7.18
N SER A 270 -1.93 12.38 -7.62
CA SER A 270 -2.31 13.78 -7.75
C SER A 270 -2.27 14.51 -6.40
N ALA A 271 -2.85 13.89 -5.36
CA ALA A 271 -2.80 14.43 -4.00
C ALA A 271 -1.38 14.48 -3.42
N MET A 272 -0.56 13.45 -3.69
CA MET A 272 0.86 13.42 -3.28
C MET A 272 1.67 14.51 -3.98
N ALA A 273 1.47 14.74 -5.28
CA ALA A 273 2.13 15.83 -6.00
C ALA A 273 1.75 17.19 -5.41
N LYS A 274 0.46 17.40 -5.14
CA LYS A 274 -0.05 18.68 -4.62
C LYS A 274 0.35 18.97 -3.18
N HIS A 275 0.40 17.96 -2.31
CA HIS A 275 0.52 18.15 -0.86
C HIS A 275 1.78 17.53 -0.22
N ALA A 276 2.52 16.70 -0.95
CA ALA A 276 3.67 15.96 -0.43
C ALA A 276 4.84 15.86 -1.43
N GLY A 277 4.97 16.84 -2.33
CA GLY A 277 5.99 16.89 -3.39
C GLY A 277 7.42 16.54 -2.93
N PRO A 278 7.95 17.10 -1.83
CA PRO A 278 9.31 16.80 -1.34
C PRO A 278 9.56 15.33 -0.99
N LYS A 279 8.51 14.52 -0.77
CA LYS A 279 8.62 13.09 -0.46
C LYS A 279 8.66 12.21 -1.71
N LEU A 280 8.26 12.73 -2.86
CA LEU A 280 8.14 11.97 -4.11
C LEU A 280 9.47 11.41 -4.66
N PRO A 281 10.63 12.09 -4.60
CA PRO A 281 11.84 11.61 -5.28
C PRO A 281 12.24 10.18 -4.88
N LEU A 282 12.23 9.88 -3.58
CA LEU A 282 12.57 8.54 -3.07
C LEU A 282 11.47 7.52 -3.34
N ILE A 283 10.19 7.94 -3.33
CA ILE A 283 9.06 7.08 -3.69
C ILE A 283 9.16 6.66 -5.16
N VAL A 284 9.37 7.62 -6.06
CA VAL A 284 9.52 7.37 -7.51
C VAL A 284 10.73 6.47 -7.76
N LYS A 285 11.87 6.76 -7.12
CA LYS A 285 13.07 5.90 -7.19
C LYS A 285 12.76 4.45 -6.81
N ASN A 286 12.04 4.25 -5.71
CA ASN A 286 11.71 2.91 -5.18
C ASN A 286 10.63 2.20 -6.01
N LEU A 287 9.79 2.94 -6.74
CA LEU A 287 8.75 2.39 -7.61
C LEU A 287 9.26 1.99 -9.01
N PHE A 288 10.34 2.60 -9.52
CA PHE A 288 10.86 2.29 -10.87
C PHE A 288 11.02 0.78 -11.16
N PRO A 289 11.64 -0.03 -10.27
CA PRO A 289 11.78 -1.47 -10.53
C PRO A 289 10.45 -2.19 -10.69
N MET A 290 9.38 -1.68 -10.09
CA MET A 290 8.04 -2.30 -10.09
C MET A 290 7.31 -2.15 -11.41
N LEU A 291 7.77 -1.30 -12.33
CA LEU A 291 7.27 -1.26 -13.69
C LEU A 291 7.54 -2.57 -14.46
N ASN A 292 8.52 -3.36 -14.01
CA ASN A 292 8.83 -4.69 -14.56
C ASN A 292 8.43 -5.82 -13.58
N SER A 293 7.50 -5.55 -12.67
CA SER A 293 7.02 -6.56 -11.73
C SER A 293 6.40 -7.76 -12.45
N VAL A 294 6.61 -8.95 -11.89
CA VAL A 294 5.93 -10.18 -12.34
C VAL A 294 4.41 -10.13 -12.10
N TYR A 295 3.92 -9.21 -11.28
CA TYR A 295 2.51 -9.04 -10.99
C TYR A 295 1.92 -7.89 -11.81
N ASP A 296 0.94 -8.19 -12.67
CA ASP A 296 0.23 -7.21 -13.50
C ASP A 296 -0.32 -6.04 -12.69
N ARG A 297 -0.92 -6.35 -11.53
CA ARG A 297 -1.47 -5.32 -10.64
C ARG A 297 -0.41 -4.30 -10.23
N GLN A 298 0.80 -4.74 -9.88
CA GLN A 298 1.87 -3.80 -9.48
C GLN A 298 2.31 -2.94 -10.65
N ARG A 299 2.41 -3.51 -11.85
CA ARG A 299 2.70 -2.74 -13.07
C ARG A 299 1.62 -1.70 -13.34
N ILE A 300 0.34 -2.07 -13.22
CA ILE A 300 -0.81 -1.15 -13.35
C ILE A 300 -0.70 -0.02 -12.34
N THR A 301 -0.54 -0.33 -11.05
CA THR A 301 -0.43 0.66 -9.97
C THR A 301 0.72 1.63 -10.21
N THR A 302 1.92 1.12 -10.50
CA THR A 302 3.09 1.96 -10.72
C THR A 302 2.94 2.83 -11.96
N THR A 303 2.41 2.28 -13.05
CA THR A 303 2.20 3.04 -14.30
C THR A 303 1.13 4.12 -14.10
N ALA A 304 0.03 3.82 -13.40
CA ALA A 304 -1.01 4.79 -13.07
C ALA A 304 -0.46 5.92 -12.20
N PHE A 305 0.33 5.57 -11.17
CA PHE A 305 0.94 6.56 -10.28
C PHE A 305 1.86 7.50 -11.07
N PHE A 306 2.72 6.95 -11.93
CA PHE A 306 3.62 7.75 -12.77
C PHE A 306 2.89 8.55 -13.84
N ALA A 307 1.86 8.00 -14.47
CA ALA A 307 1.05 8.70 -15.46
C ALA A 307 0.43 9.98 -14.89
N GLU A 308 -0.10 9.91 -13.67
CA GLU A 308 -0.68 11.07 -13.02
C GLU A 308 0.38 12.04 -12.50
N LEU A 309 1.53 11.55 -12.00
CA LEU A 309 2.62 12.46 -11.63
C LEU A 309 3.11 13.30 -12.81
N LEU A 310 3.15 12.75 -14.02
CA LEU A 310 3.50 13.49 -15.25
C LEU A 310 2.50 14.60 -15.62
N ASN A 311 1.32 14.61 -15.01
CA ASN A 311 0.33 15.68 -15.14
C ASN A 311 0.68 16.92 -14.28
N SER A 312 1.65 16.80 -13.36
CA SER A 312 2.06 17.85 -12.43
C SER A 312 3.45 18.37 -12.75
N SER A 313 3.66 19.69 -12.61
CA SER A 313 4.97 20.33 -12.78
C SER A 313 5.99 19.91 -11.73
N VAL A 314 5.56 19.31 -10.61
CA VAL A 314 6.47 18.84 -9.56
C VAL A 314 7.50 17.87 -10.12
N VAL A 315 7.14 17.03 -11.10
CA VAL A 315 8.06 16.05 -11.70
C VAL A 315 9.16 16.69 -12.53
N SER A 316 8.88 17.83 -13.18
CA SER A 316 9.86 18.59 -13.96
C SER A 316 11.05 19.00 -13.10
N ASP A 317 10.77 19.37 -11.85
CA ASP A 317 11.76 19.83 -10.87
C ASP A 317 12.60 18.66 -10.31
N LEU A 318 12.12 17.42 -10.41
CA LEU A 318 12.77 16.26 -9.79
C LEU A 318 13.95 15.68 -10.61
N ILE A 319 14.28 16.21 -11.80
CA ILE A 319 15.29 15.64 -12.73
C ILE A 319 14.90 14.22 -13.23
N LEU A 320 13.74 13.69 -12.85
CA LEU A 320 13.30 12.33 -13.20
C LEU A 320 12.42 12.27 -14.46
N LEU A 321 12.03 13.42 -15.03
CA LEU A 321 11.07 13.49 -16.12
C LEU A 321 11.49 12.64 -17.34
N GLU A 322 12.72 12.81 -17.84
CA GLU A 322 13.19 12.04 -19.01
C GLU A 322 13.20 10.53 -18.72
N SER A 323 13.66 10.12 -17.53
CA SER A 323 13.61 8.72 -17.11
C SER A 323 12.18 8.19 -17.02
N MET A 324 11.23 8.98 -16.52
CA MET A 324 9.82 8.61 -16.48
C MET A 324 9.25 8.47 -17.90
N MET A 325 9.55 9.41 -18.81
CA MET A 325 9.13 9.34 -20.22
C MET A 325 9.64 8.09 -20.92
N ASP A 326 10.92 7.76 -20.74
CA ASP A 326 11.54 6.56 -21.32
C ASP A 326 10.89 5.29 -20.77
N ASN A 327 10.62 5.26 -19.46
CA ASN A 327 9.93 4.15 -18.83
C ASN A 327 8.50 3.99 -19.34
N MET A 328 7.73 5.08 -19.50
CA MET A 328 6.39 5.03 -20.09
C MET A 328 6.43 4.56 -21.54
N THR A 329 7.40 5.03 -22.33
CA THR A 329 7.63 4.54 -23.71
C THR A 329 7.89 3.04 -23.72
N GLY A 330 8.71 2.53 -22.81
CA GLY A 330 8.98 1.10 -22.64
C GLY A 330 7.77 0.26 -22.23
N ARG A 331 6.71 0.88 -21.67
CA ARG A 331 5.46 0.21 -21.28
C ARG A 331 4.41 0.13 -22.40
N GLN A 332 4.62 0.80 -23.54
CA GLN A 332 3.72 0.65 -24.70
C GLN A 332 3.74 -0.76 -25.33
N LYS A 333 4.67 -1.64 -24.91
CA LYS A 333 4.74 -3.05 -25.35
C LYS A 333 4.41 -4.03 -24.23
N ASP A 334 3.81 -3.55 -23.14
CA ASP A 334 3.46 -4.41 -22.01
C ASP A 334 2.36 -5.41 -22.40
N PRO A 335 2.42 -6.69 -21.95
CA PRO A 335 1.36 -7.65 -22.22
C PRO A 335 -0.01 -7.23 -21.67
N CYS A 336 -0.06 -6.40 -20.62
CA CYS A 336 -1.30 -5.90 -20.05
C CYS A 336 -1.79 -4.65 -20.82
N THR A 337 -2.95 -4.74 -21.46
CA THR A 337 -3.59 -3.64 -22.20
C THR A 337 -3.77 -2.39 -21.34
N LEU A 338 -4.14 -2.55 -20.06
CA LEU A 338 -4.32 -1.42 -19.15
C LEU A 338 -3.00 -0.68 -18.86
N VAL A 339 -1.88 -1.41 -18.77
CA VAL A 339 -0.55 -0.79 -18.61
C VAL A 339 -0.19 0.01 -19.85
N ARG A 340 -0.43 -0.51 -21.05
CA ARG A 340 -0.18 0.21 -22.32
C ARG A 340 -1.02 1.48 -22.41
N MET A 341 -2.31 1.40 -22.06
CA MET A 341 -3.21 2.55 -22.00
C MET A 341 -2.68 3.62 -21.04
N LEU A 342 -2.36 3.24 -19.79
CA LEU A 342 -1.83 4.17 -18.78
C LEU A 342 -0.49 4.78 -19.18
N ALA A 343 0.35 4.03 -19.90
CA ALA A 343 1.60 4.54 -20.43
C ALA A 343 1.38 5.70 -21.43
N LEU A 344 0.42 5.54 -22.36
CA LEU A 344 0.05 6.60 -23.29
C LEU A 344 -0.60 7.79 -22.57
N ARG A 345 -1.48 7.54 -21.60
CA ARG A 345 -2.05 8.59 -20.73
C ARG A 345 -0.96 9.43 -20.09
N GLY A 346 0.06 8.78 -19.53
CA GLY A 346 1.20 9.48 -18.91
C GLY A 346 2.00 10.32 -19.88
N LEU A 347 2.27 9.81 -21.09
CA LEU A 347 2.94 10.58 -22.14
C LEU A 347 2.10 11.77 -22.62
N GLY A 348 0.77 11.61 -22.70
CA GLY A 348 -0.16 12.70 -22.98
C GLY A 348 -0.15 13.77 -21.89
N ASN A 349 -0.15 13.37 -20.61
CA ASN A 349 -0.21 14.26 -19.45
C ASN A 349 0.99 15.23 -19.34
N ILE A 350 2.10 14.95 -20.04
CA ILE A 350 3.24 15.87 -20.16
C ILE A 350 2.81 17.21 -20.76
N SER A 351 1.74 17.25 -21.57
CA SER A 351 1.16 18.50 -22.08
C SER A 351 0.79 19.47 -20.97
N SER A 352 0.39 18.97 -19.81
CA SER A 352 -0.03 19.77 -18.67
C SER A 352 1.10 19.95 -17.66
N GLY A 353 1.84 18.87 -17.36
CA GLY A 353 2.91 18.93 -16.36
C GLY A 353 4.19 19.58 -16.86
N SER A 354 4.53 19.46 -18.15
CA SER A 354 5.78 20.00 -18.72
C SER A 354 5.64 20.42 -20.19
N PRO A 355 4.82 21.45 -20.50
CA PRO A 355 4.58 21.91 -21.87
C PRO A 355 5.87 22.15 -22.69
N ASP A 356 6.88 22.76 -22.09
CA ASP A 356 8.16 23.07 -22.77
C ASP A 356 8.93 21.82 -23.21
N LYS A 357 8.70 20.69 -22.55
CA LYS A 357 9.35 19.41 -22.86
C LYS A 357 8.62 18.67 -23.97
N VAL A 358 7.32 18.88 -24.14
CA VAL A 358 6.57 18.38 -25.30
C VAL A 358 7.20 18.87 -26.59
N ARG A 359 7.60 20.15 -26.65
CA ARG A 359 8.28 20.73 -27.83
C ARG A 359 9.57 19.99 -28.19
N LYS A 360 10.39 19.63 -27.19
CA LYS A 360 11.66 18.91 -27.40
C LYS A 360 11.46 17.46 -27.87
N HIS A 361 10.37 16.82 -27.45
CA HIS A 361 10.09 15.39 -27.69
C HIS A 361 8.91 15.15 -28.64
N GLY A 362 8.50 16.18 -29.40
CA GLY A 362 7.27 16.20 -30.19
C GLY A 362 7.12 14.99 -31.11
N ALA A 363 8.08 14.79 -32.02
CA ALA A 363 8.09 13.64 -32.93
C ALA A 363 7.97 12.27 -32.22
N GLN A 364 8.68 12.07 -31.09
CA GLN A 364 8.62 10.81 -30.32
C GLN A 364 7.24 10.60 -29.69
N LEU A 365 6.64 11.67 -29.15
CA LEU A 365 5.31 11.63 -28.54
C LEU A 365 4.23 11.38 -29.59
N LEU A 366 4.29 12.05 -30.75
CA LEU A 366 3.38 11.81 -31.88
C LEU A 366 3.48 10.35 -32.37
N ALA A 367 4.69 9.83 -32.55
CA ALA A 367 4.91 8.44 -32.95
C ALA A 367 4.33 7.45 -31.94
N SER A 368 4.47 7.72 -30.64
CA SER A 368 3.88 6.91 -29.58
C SER A 368 2.35 6.86 -29.67
N MET A 369 1.69 8.00 -29.90
CA MET A 369 0.24 8.05 -30.05
C MET A 369 -0.23 7.33 -31.32
N VAL A 370 0.47 7.49 -32.44
CA VAL A 370 0.15 6.78 -33.68
C VAL A 370 0.28 5.26 -33.50
N ASN A 371 1.34 4.80 -32.85
CA ASN A 371 1.51 3.38 -32.55
C ASN A 371 0.41 2.85 -31.62
N GLY A 372 -0.02 3.65 -30.63
CA GLY A 372 -1.12 3.29 -29.74
C GLY A 372 -2.46 3.14 -30.45
N MET A 373 -2.74 3.93 -31.48
CA MET A 373 -3.93 3.78 -32.33
C MET A 373 -3.90 2.52 -33.19
N ASP A 374 -2.70 1.99 -33.48
CA ASP A 374 -2.46 0.76 -34.27
C ASP A 374 -2.26 -0.49 -33.39
N ASP A 375 -2.59 -0.43 -32.09
CA ASP A 375 -2.43 -1.57 -31.18
C ASP A 375 -3.32 -2.74 -31.61
N LYS A 376 -2.67 -3.83 -32.05
CA LYS A 376 -3.36 -5.03 -32.57
C LYS A 376 -3.96 -5.90 -31.45
N ASP A 377 -3.47 -5.75 -30.23
CA ASP A 377 -3.85 -6.56 -29.07
C ASP A 377 -4.77 -5.75 -28.12
N ASP A 378 -5.66 -4.94 -28.71
CA ASP A 378 -6.60 -4.05 -28.04
C ASP A 378 -8.05 -4.27 -28.51
N PRO A 379 -8.70 -5.39 -28.12
CA PRO A 379 -10.01 -5.78 -28.64
C PRO A 379 -11.12 -4.76 -28.35
N ASN A 380 -10.96 -3.94 -27.31
CA ASN A 380 -11.92 -2.93 -26.89
C ASN A 380 -11.50 -1.51 -27.31
N ASN A 381 -10.40 -1.36 -28.05
CA ASN A 381 -9.84 -0.08 -28.49
C ASN A 381 -9.58 0.91 -27.33
N LEU A 382 -9.23 0.41 -26.13
CA LEU A 382 -8.95 1.24 -24.96
C LEU A 382 -7.65 2.03 -25.12
N VAL A 383 -6.62 1.39 -25.67
CA VAL A 383 -5.33 2.01 -25.98
C VAL A 383 -5.50 3.02 -27.10
N ALA A 384 -6.25 2.66 -28.15
CA ALA A 384 -6.52 3.57 -29.26
C ALA A 384 -7.33 4.82 -28.81
N LEU A 385 -8.34 4.65 -27.95
CA LEU A 385 -9.10 5.74 -27.37
C LEU A 385 -8.21 6.71 -26.60
N GLU A 386 -7.40 6.18 -25.68
CA GLU A 386 -6.48 6.98 -24.87
C GLU A 386 -5.41 7.66 -25.74
N ALA A 387 -4.93 6.99 -26.79
CA ALA A 387 -3.97 7.55 -27.74
C ALA A 387 -4.54 8.79 -28.45
N MET A 388 -5.80 8.73 -28.91
CA MET A 388 -6.46 9.87 -29.55
C MET A 388 -6.69 11.04 -28.58
N SER A 389 -7.11 10.72 -27.35
CA SER A 389 -7.30 11.72 -26.28
C SER A 389 -5.98 12.40 -25.91
N SER A 390 -4.92 11.62 -25.69
CA SER A 390 -3.58 12.10 -25.36
C SER A 390 -2.97 12.90 -26.51
N LEU A 391 -3.12 12.45 -27.76
CA LEU A 391 -2.67 13.19 -28.93
C LEU A 391 -3.35 14.57 -29.01
N SER A 392 -4.66 14.63 -28.78
CA SER A 392 -5.39 15.90 -28.80
C SER A 392 -4.83 16.91 -27.80
N LYS A 393 -4.40 16.48 -26.60
CA LYS A 393 -3.76 17.35 -25.60
C LYS A 393 -2.37 17.84 -26.03
N LEU A 394 -1.64 17.01 -26.76
CA LEU A 394 -0.27 17.30 -27.21
C LEU A 394 -0.22 18.30 -28.36
N LEU A 395 -1.22 18.31 -29.25
CA LEU A 395 -1.21 19.13 -30.47
C LEU A 395 -0.99 20.63 -30.21
N ASP A 396 -1.47 21.17 -29.09
CA ASP A 396 -1.31 22.59 -28.76
C ASP A 396 0.14 22.95 -28.36
N HIS A 397 1.01 21.96 -28.13
CA HIS A 397 2.35 22.16 -27.59
C HIS A 397 3.48 21.62 -28.49
N VAL A 398 3.16 20.71 -29.42
CA VAL A 398 4.11 20.14 -30.38
C VAL A 398 4.42 21.16 -31.49
N GLU A 399 5.64 21.12 -32.03
CA GLU A 399 6.01 21.98 -33.15
C GLU A 399 5.21 21.63 -34.41
N GLU A 400 4.70 22.64 -35.10
CA GLU A 400 3.89 22.47 -36.31
C GLU A 400 4.59 21.62 -37.39
N ARG A 401 5.93 21.72 -37.51
CA ARG A 401 6.71 20.90 -38.45
C ARG A 401 6.56 19.40 -38.19
N ASP A 402 6.55 18.98 -36.93
CA ASP A 402 6.44 17.59 -36.53
C ASP A 402 5.02 17.10 -36.81
N ILE A 403 4.01 17.92 -36.49
CA ILE A 403 2.60 17.62 -36.78
C ILE A 403 2.39 17.46 -38.29
N ARG A 404 2.86 18.42 -39.11
CA ARG A 404 2.74 18.37 -40.58
C ARG A 404 3.40 17.11 -41.17
N SER A 405 4.53 16.67 -40.62
CA SER A 405 5.22 15.45 -41.08
C SER A 405 4.43 14.17 -40.85
N MET A 406 3.53 14.15 -39.85
CA MET A 406 2.72 12.99 -39.47
C MET A 406 1.22 13.16 -39.77
N LEU A 407 0.80 14.33 -40.26
CA LEU A 407 -0.60 14.72 -40.39
C LEU A 407 -1.43 13.70 -41.17
N LEU A 408 -0.94 13.29 -42.35
CA LEU A 408 -1.61 12.30 -43.19
C LEU A 408 -1.68 10.92 -42.51
N HIS A 409 -0.59 10.51 -41.84
CA HIS A 409 -0.56 9.25 -41.12
C HIS A 409 -1.60 9.23 -39.99
N ILE A 410 -1.67 10.29 -39.19
CA ILE A 410 -2.66 10.43 -38.12
C ILE A 410 -4.08 10.40 -38.70
N ALA A 411 -4.35 11.18 -39.76
CA ALA A 411 -5.67 11.23 -40.39
C ALA A 411 -6.14 9.87 -40.93
N ILE A 412 -5.23 9.10 -41.54
CA ILE A 412 -5.53 7.74 -42.01
C ILE A 412 -5.86 6.80 -40.84
N ARG A 413 -5.17 6.92 -39.70
CA ARG A 413 -5.40 6.06 -38.52
C ARG A 413 -6.68 6.36 -37.77
N ILE A 414 -7.11 7.62 -37.71
CA ILE A 414 -8.34 7.97 -36.98
C ILE A 414 -9.62 7.71 -37.79
N ARG A 415 -9.52 7.69 -39.12
CA ARG A 415 -10.66 7.53 -40.03
C ARG A 415 -11.55 6.31 -39.71
N PRO A 416 -11.02 5.10 -39.43
CA PRO A 416 -11.85 3.93 -39.10
C PRO A 416 -12.75 4.14 -37.87
N PHE A 417 -12.42 5.10 -37.00
CA PHE A 417 -13.17 5.35 -35.77
C PHE A 417 -14.36 6.31 -35.95
N PHE A 418 -14.49 7.00 -37.09
CA PHE A 418 -15.58 7.97 -37.32
C PHE A 418 -16.98 7.33 -37.32
N ASP A 419 -17.07 6.08 -37.75
CA ASP A 419 -18.33 5.32 -37.80
C ASP A 419 -18.32 4.16 -36.77
N ASN A 420 -17.42 4.21 -35.78
CA ASN A 420 -17.33 3.17 -34.76
C ASN A 420 -18.60 3.17 -33.90
N GLU A 421 -19.09 2.00 -33.50
CA GLU A 421 -20.29 1.87 -32.65
C GLU A 421 -20.10 2.51 -31.27
N ASN A 422 -18.90 2.39 -30.70
CA ASN A 422 -18.56 3.02 -29.43
C ASN A 422 -18.54 4.55 -29.58
N HIS A 423 -19.46 5.21 -28.87
CA HIS A 423 -19.60 6.66 -28.89
C HIS A 423 -18.31 7.39 -28.50
N GLU A 424 -17.56 6.91 -27.51
CA GLU A 424 -16.35 7.58 -27.02
C GLU A 424 -15.22 7.59 -28.07
N LEU A 425 -15.04 6.48 -28.80
CA LEU A 425 -14.08 6.38 -29.91
C LEU A 425 -14.48 7.30 -31.06
N ARG A 426 -15.78 7.31 -31.39
CA ARG A 426 -16.33 8.16 -32.44
C ARG A 426 -16.15 9.65 -32.11
N THR A 427 -16.52 10.07 -30.91
CA THR A 427 -16.30 11.45 -30.46
C THR A 427 -14.83 11.81 -30.46
N SER A 428 -13.96 10.96 -29.90
CA SER A 428 -12.53 11.27 -29.78
C SER A 428 -11.84 11.40 -31.14
N SER A 429 -12.19 10.54 -32.10
CA SER A 429 -11.64 10.60 -33.46
C SER A 429 -12.09 11.85 -34.23
N ILE A 430 -13.37 12.22 -34.14
CA ILE A 430 -13.91 13.43 -34.79
C ILE A 430 -13.28 14.69 -34.18
N VAL A 431 -13.18 14.77 -32.85
CA VAL A 431 -12.55 15.91 -32.16
C VAL A 431 -11.08 16.03 -32.55
N LEU A 432 -10.34 14.91 -32.55
CA LEU A 432 -8.95 14.89 -32.95
C LEU A 432 -8.79 15.33 -34.43
N PHE A 433 -9.63 14.85 -35.33
CA PHE A 433 -9.60 15.30 -36.73
C PHE A 433 -9.84 16.81 -36.86
N GLY A 434 -10.82 17.35 -36.13
CA GLY A 434 -11.08 18.79 -36.07
C GLY A 434 -9.89 19.58 -35.51
N ASN A 435 -9.16 19.05 -34.54
CA ASN A 435 -7.94 19.70 -34.03
C ASN A 435 -6.82 19.71 -35.08
N LEU A 436 -6.71 18.65 -35.89
CA LEU A 436 -5.68 18.53 -36.93
C LEU A 436 -5.88 19.51 -38.11
N THR A 437 -7.10 19.98 -38.38
CA THR A 437 -7.34 20.94 -39.48
C THR A 437 -6.68 22.31 -39.24
N LYS A 438 -6.21 22.60 -38.03
CA LYS A 438 -5.42 23.81 -37.74
C LYS A 438 -4.04 23.79 -38.41
N PHE A 439 -3.58 22.61 -38.84
CA PHE A 439 -2.22 22.38 -39.36
C PHE A 439 -2.19 21.96 -40.84
N SER A 440 -3.36 21.90 -41.50
CA SER A 440 -3.48 21.55 -42.92
C SER A 440 -3.05 22.68 -43.82
#